data_AF-A0A376U5W5-F1
#
_entry.id   AF-A0A376U5W5-F1
#
_cell.length_a   1.000
_cell.length_b   1.000
_cell.length_c   1.000
_cell.angle_alpha   90.00
_cell.angle_beta   90.00
_cell.angle_gamma   90.00
#
_symmetry.space_group_name_H-M   'P 1'
#
loop_
_entity.id
_entity.type
_entity.pdbx_description
1 polymer ?
#
loop_
_entity_poly.entity_id
_entity_poly.type
_entity_poly.pdbx_seq_one_letter_code
_entity_poly.pdbx_strand_id
1 'polypeptide(L)' 'MKTVVFAYHDMGCLGIEALLAAGYEISAIFTHTDNPGEKAFYGSVARLAAERGIPVYAPDDVNHPLWWNALPNCRQM' A
#
# COMPACT_ATOMS: atom_id res chain seq x y z
N MET A 1 5.06 9.47 12.64
CA MET A 1 3.63 9.06 12.73
C MET A 1 3.48 7.80 11.89
N LYS A 2 2.76 6.78 12.38
CA LYS A 2 2.55 5.52 11.64
C LYS A 2 1.35 5.61 10.71
N THR A 3 1.50 5.12 9.49
CA THR A 3 0.43 5.15 8.48
C THR A 3 0.30 3.81 7.77
N VAL A 4 -0.92 3.54 7.31
CA VAL A 4 -1.26 2.44 6.40
C VAL A 4 -1.77 3.11 5.13
N VAL A 5 -1.21 2.73 3.99
CA VAL A 5 -1.44 3.43 2.72
C VAL A 5 -2.22 2.54 1.77
N PHE A 6 -3.26 3.09 1.16
CA PHE A 6 -3.99 2.46 0.05
C PHE A 6 -3.60 3.18 -1.23
N ALA A 7 -2.88 2.49 -2.11
CA ALA A 7 -2.23 3.11 -3.26
C ALA A 7 -2.25 2.19 -4.48
N TYR A 8 -2.49 2.78 -5.65
CA TYR A 8 -2.46 2.11 -6.94
C TYR A 8 -1.97 3.10 -8.01
N HIS A 9 -1.31 2.60 -9.05
CA HIS A 9 -0.71 3.39 -10.14
C HIS A 9 0.32 4.45 -9.71
N ASP A 10 0.72 5.29 -10.67
CA ASP A 10 1.73 6.35 -10.54
C ASP A 10 1.45 7.32 -9.39
N MET A 11 0.17 7.66 -9.15
CA MET A 11 -0.24 8.50 -8.02
C MET A 11 0.04 7.81 -6.68
N GLY A 12 -0.12 6.49 -6.62
CA GLY A 12 0.25 5.70 -5.46
C GLY A 12 1.75 5.76 -5.18
N CYS A 13 2.58 5.59 -6.22
CA CYS A 13 4.03 5.70 -6.10
C CYS A 13 4.45 7.08 -5.59
N LEU A 14 3.94 8.16 -6.21
CA LEU A 14 4.26 9.53 -5.80
C LEU A 14 3.82 9.82 -4.36
N GLY A 15 2.65 9.34 -3.96
CA GLY A 15 2.13 9.50 -2.60
C GLY A 15 2.98 8.80 -1.55
N ILE A 16 3.44 7.58 -1.84
CA ILE A 16 4.34 6.82 -0.95
C ILE A 16 5.67 7.56 -0.78
N GLU A 17 6.25 8.05 -1.88
CA GLU A 17 7.51 8.81 -1.81
C GLU A 17 7.35 10.10 -1.03
N ALA A 18 6.26 10.83 -1.23
CA ALA A 18 5.97 12.05 -0.49
C ALA A 18 5.79 11.79 1.02
N LEU A 19 5.09 10.70 1.39
CA LEU A 19 4.92 10.30 2.79
C LEU A 19 6.26 9.94 3.45
N LEU A 20 7.10 9.18 2.74
CA LEU A 20 8.44 8.84 3.23
C LEU A 20 9.32 10.09 3.37
N ALA A 21 9.28 11.01 2.40
CA ALA A 21 10.01 12.28 2.47
C ALA A 21 9.53 13.19 3.62
N ALA A 22 8.25 13.13 3.95
CA ALA A 22 7.66 13.83 5.10
C ALA A 22 7.96 13.16 6.46
N GLY A 23 8.68 12.03 6.48
CA GLY A 23 9.05 11.34 7.71
C GLY A 23 7.94 10.46 8.32
N TYR A 24 6.96 10.03 7.52
CA TYR A 24 5.98 9.05 7.95
C TYR A 24 6.57 7.64 7.92
N GLU A 25 6.18 6.83 8.90
CA GLU A 25 6.50 5.41 8.95
C GLU A 25 5.33 4.65 8.30
N ILE A 26 5.56 4.09 7.12
CA ILE A 26 4.54 3.31 6.41
C ILE A 26 4.62 1.86 6.90
N SER A 27 3.62 1.43 7.64
CA SER A 27 3.57 0.09 8.25
C SER A 27 3.11 -0.98 7.25
N ALA A 28 2.24 -0.62 6.32
CA ALA A 28 1.70 -1.51 5.30
C ALA A 28 1.14 -0.69 4.12
N ILE A 29 1.22 -1.28 2.93
CA ILE A 29 0.60 -0.75 1.70
C ILE A 29 -0.41 -1.78 1.20
N PHE A 30 -1.63 -1.33 0.94
CA PHE A 30 -2.63 -2.09 0.22
C PHE A 30 -2.72 -1.58 -1.21
N THR A 31 -2.67 -2.50 -2.17
CA THR A 31 -2.80 -2.22 -3.59
C THR A 31 -3.74 -3.24 -4.23
N HIS A 32 -3.98 -3.12 -5.53
CA HIS A 32 -4.74 -4.12 -6.29
C HIS A 32 -3.79 -4.90 -7.21
N THR A 33 -4.15 -6.15 -7.49
CA THR A 33 -3.50 -6.94 -8.53
C THR A 33 -3.81 -6.32 -9.89
N ASP A 34 -2.77 -6.15 -10.72
CA ASP A 34 -2.93 -5.60 -12.06
C ASP A 34 -3.87 -6.49 -12.87
N ASN A 35 -4.87 -5.87 -13.51
CA ASN A 35 -5.79 -6.59 -14.37
C ASN A 35 -5.07 -6.90 -15.70
N PRO A 36 -5.07 -8.15 -16.21
CA PRO A 36 -4.35 -8.50 -17.44
C PRO A 36 -4.86 -7.78 -18.70
N GLY A 37 -6.00 -7.08 -18.62
CA GLY A 37 -6.54 -6.20 -19.65
C GLY A 37 -6.07 -4.74 -19.57
N GLU A 38 -5.43 -4.33 -18.47
CA GLU A 38 -4.81 -3.00 -18.34
C GLU A 38 -3.37 -3.05 -18.83
N LYS A 39 -2.97 -2.04 -19.62
CA LYS A 39 -1.58 -1.88 -20.03
C LYS A 39 -0.71 -1.66 -18.79
N ALA A 40 0.11 -2.65 -18.45
CA ALA A 40 1.08 -2.63 -17.34
C ALA A 40 2.26 -1.65 -17.57
N PHE A 41 1.96 -0.41 -17.98
CA PHE A 41 2.91 0.67 -18.20
C PHE A 41 2.99 1.64 -17.01
N TYR A 42 2.23 1.39 -15.95
CA TYR A 42 2.20 2.23 -14.75
C TYR A 42 3.25 1.77 -13.74
N GLY A 43 3.78 2.71 -12.96
CA GLY A 43 4.67 2.43 -11.86
C GLY A 43 4.03 1.43 -10.89
N SER A 44 4.67 0.28 -10.71
CA SER A 44 4.17 -0.76 -9.82
C SER A 44 4.41 -0.34 -8.37
N VAL A 45 3.33 0.03 -7.68
CA VAL A 45 3.34 0.33 -6.24
C VAL A 45 3.90 -0.84 -5.44
N ALA A 46 3.58 -2.08 -5.84
CA ALA A 46 4.12 -3.29 -5.21
C ALA A 46 5.64 -3.39 -5.34
N ARG A 47 6.18 -3.03 -6.51
CA ARG A 47 7.64 -2.98 -6.72
C ARG A 47 8.29 -1.90 -5.86
N LEU A 48 7.72 -0.70 -5.84
CA LEU A 48 8.23 0.40 -5.00
C LEU A 48 8.23 0.00 -3.52
N ALA A 49 7.15 -0.62 -3.03
CA ALA A 49 7.05 -1.09 -1.67
C ALA A 49 8.13 -2.14 -1.34
N ALA A 50 8.35 -3.10 -2.24
CA ALA A 50 9.38 -4.12 -2.08
C ALA A 50 10.80 -3.52 -2.06
N GLU A 51 11.09 -2.55 -2.93
CA GLU A 51 12.39 -1.85 -2.96
C GLU A 51 12.66 -1.06 -1.67
N ARG A 52 11.60 -0.57 -1.00
CA ARG A 52 11.71 0.14 0.29
C ARG A 52 11.58 -0.79 1.51
N GLY A 53 11.38 -2.10 1.31
CA GLY A 53 11.18 -3.06 2.39
C GLY A 53 9.86 -2.91 3.15
N ILE A 54 8.84 -2.31 2.53
CA ILE A 54 7.53 -2.06 3.13
C ILE A 54 6.60 -3.25 2.80
N PRO A 55 5.90 -3.82 3.78
CA PRO A 55 4.91 -4.87 3.52
C PRO A 55 3.82 -4.38 2.56
N VAL A 56 3.60 -5.14 1.48
CA VAL A 56 2.53 -4.87 0.50
C VAL A 56 1.55 -6.03 0.43
N TYR A 57 0.27 -5.70 0.38
CA TYR A 57 -0.83 -6.65 0.31
C TYR A 57 -1.77 -6.28 -0.84
N ALA A 58 -2.25 -7.28 -1.57
CA ALA A 58 -3.24 -7.09 -2.63
C ALA A 58 -4.42 -8.05 -2.44
N PRO A 59 -5.24 -7.87 -1.38
CA PRO A 59 -6.45 -8.66 -1.20
C PRO A 59 -7.54 -8.23 -2.18
N ASP A 60 -8.37 -9.19 -2.61
CA ASP A 60 -9.57 -8.91 -3.40
C ASP A 60 -10.59 -8.08 -2.61
N ASP A 61 -10.69 -8.32 -1.29
CA ASP A 61 -11.47 -7.51 -0.36
C ASP A 61 -10.66 -7.19 0.90
N VAL A 62 -10.34 -5.91 1.07
CA VAL A 62 -9.63 -5.40 2.25
C VAL A 62 -10.53 -5.28 3.49
N ASN A 63 -11.85 -5.28 3.31
CA ASN A 63 -12.80 -5.26 4.42
C ASN A 63 -12.97 -6.65 5.05
N HIS A 64 -12.36 -7.68 4.47
CA HIS A 64 -12.42 -9.03 5.02
C HIS A 64 -11.87 -9.03 6.47
N PRO A 65 -12.56 -9.63 7.45
CA PRO A 65 -12.20 -9.56 8.88
C PRO A 65 -10.77 -10.01 9.23
N LEU A 66 -10.16 -10.82 8.37
CA LEU A 66 -8.74 -11.20 8.45
C LEU A 66 -7.80 -9.99 8.56
N TRP A 67 -8.10 -8.90 7.84
CA TRP A 67 -7.24 -7.73 7.78
C TRP A 67 -7.39 -6.80 8.98
N TRP A 68 -8.50 -6.89 9.72
CA TRP A 68 -8.73 -6.07 10.92
C TRP A 68 -7.70 -6.34 12.02
N ASN A 69 -7.24 -7.59 12.13
CA ASN A 69 -6.22 -7.99 13.09
C ASN A 69 -4.80 -7.99 12.52
N ALA A 70 -4.65 -7.90 11.19
CA ALA A 70 -3.36 -7.91 10.52
C ALA A 70 -2.62 -6.57 10.63
N LEU A 71 -3.33 -5.48 10.92
CA LEU A 71 -2.75 -4.16 11.12
C LEU A 71 -2.41 -3.93 12.59
N PRO A 72 -1.11 -3.95 12.96
CA PRO A 72 -0.73 -3.76 14.34
C PRO A 72 -1.10 -2.34 14.79
N ASN A 73 -2.04 -2.25 15.74
CA ASN A 73 -2.41 -1.04 16.48
C ASN A 73 -3.22 0.05 15.76
N CYS A 74 -3.94 -0.25 14.67
CA CYS A 74 -5.09 0.58 14.27
C CYS A 74 -6.30 0.27 15.17
N ARG A 75 -6.17 0.53 16.48
CA ARG A 75 -7.33 0.47 17.39
C ARG A 75 -8.29 1.58 16.98
N GLN A 76 -9.52 1.19 16.66
CA GLN A 76 -10.68 2.09 16.55
C GLN A 76 -10.62 3.13 17.67
N MET A 77 -10.52 4.41 17.30
CA MET A 77 -10.97 5.50 18.15
C MET A 77 -12.50 5.49 18.18
#